data_AF-A0A3N6GXY9-F1
#
_entry.id   AF-A0A3N6GXY9-F1
#
_cell.length_a   1.000
_cell.length_b   1.000
_cell.length_c   1.000
_cell.angle_alpha   90.00
_cell.angle_beta   90.00
_cell.angle_gamma   90.00
#
_symmetry.space_group_name_H-M   'P 1'
#
loop_
_entity.id
_entity.type
_entity.pdbx_description
1 polymer ?
#
loop_
_entity_poly.entity_id
_entity_poly.type
_entity_poly.pdbx_seq_one_letter_code
_entity_poly.pdbx_strand_id
1 'polypeptide(L)' 'MAALARRREQTVAEPSTRSAWTRRFHPAPEAPVPLVCFPHAGGAATYYHPLSQAMSPDVDMPAVQYPGQ' A
#
# COMPACT_ATOMS: atom_id res chain seq x y z
N MET A 1 -20.34 0.57 -17.04
CA MET A 1 -20.64 0.93 -15.63
C MET A 1 -19.36 1.44 -14.99
N ALA A 2 -19.13 2.74 -15.12
CA ALA A 2 -17.89 3.42 -14.77
C ALA A 2 -17.76 3.60 -13.25
N ALA A 3 -16.63 3.19 -12.67
CA ALA A 3 -16.27 3.54 -11.30
C ALA A 3 -15.92 5.03 -11.24
N LEU A 4 -16.91 5.87 -10.95
CA LEU A 4 -16.71 7.27 -10.63
C LEU A 4 -15.98 7.40 -9.29
N ALA A 5 -14.95 8.24 -9.31
CA ALA A 5 -14.33 8.93 -8.18
C ALA A 5 -13.53 8.10 -7.15
N ARG A 6 -12.26 7.85 -7.48
CA ARG A 6 -11.17 8.05 -6.50
C ARG A 6 -10.13 9.02 -7.05
N ARG A 7 -10.56 10.25 -7.36
CA ARG A 7 -9.65 11.38 -7.64
C ARG A 7 -9.84 12.43 -6.57
N ARG A 8 -9.02 12.37 -5.51
CA ARG A 8 -8.43 13.43 -4.64
C ARG A 8 -7.49 12.65 -3.70
N GLU A 9 -6.16 12.63 -3.76
CA GLU A 9 -5.13 13.57 -4.21
C GLU A 9 -3.97 12.76 -4.81
N GLN A 10 -3.75 12.88 -6.12
CA GLN A 10 -2.52 12.42 -6.77
C GLN A 10 -2.02 13.54 -7.66
N THR A 11 -1.11 14.34 -7.12
CA THR A 11 -0.33 15.41 -7.79
C THR A 11 0.94 15.44 -6.95
N VAL A 12 2.11 14.95 -7.35
CA VAL A 12 2.81 14.90 -8.65
C VAL A 12 3.42 13.51 -8.84
N ALA A 13 3.39 12.98 -10.06
CA ALA A 13 4.26 11.87 -10.47
C ALA A 13 5.44 12.43 -11.28
N GLU A 14 6.65 12.24 -10.75
CA GLU A 14 7.93 11.84 -11.37
C GLU A 14 9.00 11.89 -10.23
N PRO A 15 9.95 10.94 -10.08
CA PRO A 15 10.30 9.79 -10.91
C PRO A 15 9.63 8.51 -10.38
N SER A 16 10.10 7.32 -10.79
CA SER A 16 9.68 5.98 -10.35
C SER A 16 9.94 5.68 -8.86
N THR A 17 9.57 6.59 -7.97
CA THR A 17 9.78 6.55 -6.53
C THR A 17 8.63 5.80 -5.86
N ARG A 18 8.97 4.72 -5.16
CA ARG A 18 8.10 4.12 -4.15
C ARG A 18 7.50 5.24 -3.30
N SER A 19 6.18 5.23 -3.11
CA SER A 19 5.49 6.13 -2.17
C SER A 19 6.31 6.20 -0.89
N ALA A 20 6.79 7.39 -0.51
CA ALA A 20 7.78 7.52 0.56
C ALA A 20 7.33 6.80 1.84
N TRP A 21 6.04 6.86 2.13
CA TRP A 21 5.40 6.42 3.38
C TRP A 21 4.72 5.06 3.30
N THR A 22 4.56 4.46 2.12
CA THR A 22 3.87 3.17 2.00
C THR A 22 4.60 2.20 1.08
N ARG A 23 4.47 0.90 1.38
CA ARG A 23 5.00 -0.20 0.59
C ARG A 23 3.86 -1.14 0.25
N ARG A 24 3.73 -1.47 -1.03
CA ARG A 24 2.86 -2.54 -1.52
C ARG A 24 3.77 -3.66 -2.03
N PHE A 25 3.77 -4.80 -1.34
CA PHE A 25 4.63 -5.93 -1.71
C PHE A 25 3.99 -6.77 -2.83
N HIS A 26 2.67 -7.02 -2.71
CA HIS A 26 1.86 -7.69 -3.72
C HIS A 26 0.69 -6.78 -4.13
N PRO A 27 0.88 -5.87 -5.11
CA PRO A 27 -0.16 -4.93 -5.53
C PRO A 27 -1.40 -5.65 -6.06
N ALA A 28 -2.57 -5.22 -5.62
CA ALA A 28 -3.86 -5.76 -6.05
C ALA A 28 -4.79 -4.62 -6.50
N PRO A 29 -4.58 -4.03 -7.70
CA PRO A 29 -5.33 -2.86 -8.15
C PRO A 29 -6.84 -3.12 -8.34
N GLU A 30 -7.23 -4.38 -8.50
CA GLU A 30 -8.62 -4.81 -8.65
C GLU A 30 -9.28 -5.18 -7.31
N ALA A 31 -8.52 -5.17 -6.20
CA ALA A 31 -9.08 -5.47 -4.89
C ALA A 31 -10.19 -4.46 -4.54
N PRO A 32 -11.35 -4.93 -4.06
CA PRO A 32 -12.48 -4.05 -3.78
C PRO A 32 -12.20 -3.09 -2.61
N VAL A 33 -11.33 -3.50 -1.68
CA VAL A 33 -10.99 -2.73 -0.47
C VAL A 33 -9.47 -2.75 -0.18
N PRO A 34 -8.89 -1.62 0.23
CA PRO A 34 -7.53 -1.59 0.75
C PRO A 34 -7.50 -1.85 2.27
N LEU A 35 -6.49 -2.58 2.74
CA LEU A 35 -6.18 -2.76 4.17
C LEU A 35 -4.84 -2.09 4.49
N VAL A 36 -4.90 -0.89 5.07
CA VAL A 36 -3.71 -0.14 5.48
C VAL A 36 -3.14 -0.73 6.76
N CYS A 37 -1.86 -1.11 6.74
CA CYS A 37 -1.19 -1.76 7.87
C CYS A 37 -0.16 -0.86 8.54
N PHE A 38 -0.24 -0.76 9.87
CA PHE A 38 0.66 0.06 10.69
C PHE A 38 1.59 -0.86 11.49
N PRO A 39 2.91 -0.83 11.26
CA PRO A 39 3.85 -1.62 12.06
C PRO A 39 3.80 -1.19 13.54
N HIS A 40 4.14 -2.11 14.44
CA HIS A 40 4.36 -1.80 15.85
C HIS A 40 5.56 -0.85 16.02
N ALA A 41 5.75 -0.30 17.23
CA ALA A 41 6.89 0.57 17.53
C ALA A 41 8.23 -0.14 17.23
N GLY A 42 9.09 0.50 16.44
CA GLY A 42 10.35 -0.09 15.95
C GLY A 42 10.20 -1.06 14.76
N GLY A 43 8.98 -1.36 14.33
CA GLY A 43 8.69 -2.18 13.17
C GLY A 43 8.90 -1.45 11.83
N ALA A 44 9.00 -2.22 10.75
CA ALA A 44 9.06 -1.72 9.38
C ALA A 44 7.91 -2.31 8.54
N ALA A 45 7.65 -1.74 7.37
CA ALA A 45 6.60 -2.23 6.48
C ALA A 45 6.78 -3.73 6.12
N THR A 46 8.02 -4.21 6.08
CA THR A 46 8.39 -5.60 5.75
C THR A 46 7.80 -6.65 6.69
N TYR A 47 7.39 -6.26 7.91
CA TYR A 47 6.67 -7.15 8.83
C TYR A 47 5.42 -7.76 8.17
N TYR A 48 4.77 -7.02 7.27
CA TYR A 48 3.54 -7.44 6.60
C TYR A 48 3.77 -8.17 5.28
N HIS A 49 5.01 -8.47 4.87
CA HIS A 49 5.26 -9.13 3.58
C HIS A 49 4.56 -10.51 3.47
N PRO A 50 4.67 -11.44 4.43
CA PRO A 50 4.00 -12.74 4.32
C PRO A 50 2.47 -12.62 4.31
N LEU A 51 1.94 -11.66 5.07
CA LEU A 51 0.50 -11.39 5.11
C LEU A 51 0.00 -10.83 3.77
N SER A 52 0.73 -9.87 3.18
CA SER A 52 0.42 -9.31 1.87
C SER A 52 0.43 -10.40 0.78
N GLN A 53 1.31 -11.39 0.89
CA GLN A 53 1.34 -12.53 -0.04
C GLN A 53 0.09 -13.41 0.12
N ALA A 54 -0.29 -13.72 1.36
CA ALA A 54 -1.43 -14.57 1.66
C ALA A 54 -2.79 -13.95 1.29
N MET A 55 -2.87 -12.62 1.24
CA MET A 55 -4.10 -11.87 0.96
C MET A 55 -4.23 -11.39 -0.49
N SER A 56 -3.17 -11.56 -1.30
CA SER A 56 -3.20 -11.24 -2.72
C SER A 56 -3.90 -12.36 -3.51
N PRO A 57 -4.74 -12.05 -4.51
CA PRO A 57 -5.05 -10.72 -5.07
C PRO A 57 -6.30 -10.05 -4.48
N ASP A 58 -6.94 -10.64 -3.48
CA ASP A 58 -8.26 -10.19 -3.01
C ASP A 58 -8.22 -8.89 -2.20
N VAL A 59 -7.05 -8.51 -1.64
CA VAL A 59 -6.86 -7.32 -0.80
C VAL A 59 -5.64 -6.50 -1.24
N ASP A 60 -5.81 -5.19 -1.47
CA ASP A 60 -4.67 -4.26 -1.65
C ASP A 60 -4.13 -3.86 -0.27
N MET A 61 -2.90 -4.27 0.06
CA MET A 61 -2.32 -4.07 1.39
C MET A 61 -1.16 -3.07 1.39
N PRO A 62 -1.40 -1.75 1.40
CA PRO A 62 -0.35 -0.77 1.64
C PRO A 62 0.10 -0.82 3.12
N ALA A 63 1.35 -1.23 3.35
CA ALA A 63 1.99 -1.19 4.66
C ALA A 63 2.74 0.14 4.86
N VAL A 64 2.57 0.79 6.00
CA VAL A 64 3.21 2.07 6.33
C VAL A 64 4.70 1.85 6.62
N GLN A 65 5.54 2.65 5.97
CA GLN A 65 6.96 2.78 6.25
C GLN A 65 7.16 4.12 6.98
N TYR A 66 7.42 4.05 8.28
CA TYR A 66 7.80 5.24 9.05
C TYR A 66 9.18 5.75 8.59
N PRO A 67 9.41 7.06 8.62
CA PRO A 67 10.68 7.67 8.28
C PRO A 67 11.75 7.24 9.28
N GLY A 68 12.97 7.03 8.79
CA GLY A 68 14.08 6.51 9.60
C GLY A 68 14.20 4.99 9.62
N GLN A 69 13.32 4.28 8.91
CA GLN A 69 13.39 2.82 8.66
C GLN A 69 13.58 2.54 7.17
#